data_AF-A0A350BXU6-F1
#
_entry.id   AF-A0A350BXU6-F1
#
_cell.length_a   1.000
_cell.length_b   1.000
_cell.length_c   1.000
_cell.angle_alpha   90.00
_cell.angle_beta   90.00
_cell.angle_gamma   90.00
#
_symmetry.space_group_name_H-M   'P 1'
#
loop_
_entity.id
_entity.type
_entity.pdbx_description
1 polymer ?
#
loop_
_entity_poly.entity_id
_entity_poly.type
_entity_poly.pdbx_seq_one_letter_code
_entity_poly.pdbx_strand_id
1 'polypeptide(L)'
;MQNAETNFVKIIREVCREEDIELRSYSADWIFRLDKNGQHDVILGYQFGLNSASVNMLCQDKCAASELMTEFGIPNIEHVLFASPENQKFMGFPGFWRDLLKMLDTYKTVVCKPNLGTGGENVIKCSTDYELEAAVHRIFLKSDYMAVSRYYEIENEYRAVILDGEIRLVYRKRRPQIFGDGVHTVAGLMLRYKDRGNEEETDREIHGYADLETDLSQRELSRVPAEGERVILNWRHNLGQGARADLLDDGPLKDEIAEIVRRVYEEIGVRFASVDIVETEEGLKVLEINSGVMMENFAGQDAHSYETAKAIYRDAIRKMMSEVRI
;
A
#
# COMPACT_ATOMS: atom_id res chain seq x y z
N MET A 1 -14.17 -13.02 3.63
CA MET A 1 -13.41 -13.79 4.63
C MET A 1 -13.74 -13.23 6.02
N GLN A 2 -13.94 -14.07 7.03
CA GLN A 2 -14.12 -13.57 8.40
C GLN A 2 -12.75 -13.16 8.97
N ASN A 3 -12.70 -12.10 9.78
CA ASN A 3 -11.42 -11.62 10.33
C ASN A 3 -10.66 -12.70 11.10
N ALA A 4 -11.37 -13.59 11.80
CA ALA A 4 -10.81 -14.72 12.54
C ALA A 4 -10.07 -15.75 11.68
N GLU A 5 -10.32 -15.77 10.37
CA GLU A 5 -9.75 -16.73 9.41
C GLU A 5 -8.49 -16.18 8.71
N THR A 6 -8.20 -14.89 8.89
CA THR A 6 -7.06 -14.22 8.25
C THR A 6 -5.73 -14.79 8.74
N ASN A 7 -4.71 -14.76 7.87
CA ASN A 7 -3.34 -15.11 8.22
C ASN A 7 -2.83 -14.21 9.34
N PHE A 8 -3.15 -12.91 9.31
CA PHE A 8 -2.81 -11.99 10.40
C PHE A 8 -3.25 -12.52 11.76
N VAL A 9 -4.55 -12.82 11.95
CA VAL A 9 -5.08 -13.27 13.24
C VAL A 9 -4.50 -14.61 13.67
N LYS A 10 -4.31 -15.55 12.72
CA LYS A 10 -3.65 -16.84 13.00
C LYS A 10 -2.22 -16.63 13.52
N ILE A 11 -1.44 -15.81 12.83
CA ILE A 11 -0.06 -15.50 13.19
C ILE A 11 0.01 -14.85 14.58
N ILE A 12 -0.83 -13.86 14.89
CA ILE A 12 -0.82 -13.21 16.21
C ILE A 12 -1.06 -14.22 17.34
N ARG A 13 -2.04 -15.14 17.16
CA ARG A 13 -2.31 -16.21 18.13
C ARG A 13 -1.15 -17.17 18.29
N GLU A 14 -0.52 -17.58 17.19
CA GLU A 14 0.64 -18.47 17.20
C GLU A 14 1.83 -17.83 17.92
N VAL A 15 2.16 -16.58 17.57
CA VAL A 15 3.25 -15.83 18.20
C VAL A 15 2.99 -15.70 19.70
N CYS A 16 1.80 -15.28 20.12
CA CYS A 16 1.52 -15.12 21.55
C CYS A 16 1.61 -16.45 22.32
N ARG A 17 1.12 -17.54 21.74
CA ARG A 17 1.25 -18.89 22.33
C ARG A 17 2.71 -19.32 22.46
N GLU A 18 3.51 -19.09 21.42
CA GLU A 18 4.92 -19.50 21.40
C GLU A 18 5.82 -18.63 22.29
N GLU A 19 5.44 -17.38 22.51
CA GLU A 19 6.14 -16.44 23.40
C GLU A 19 5.59 -16.42 24.83
N ASP A 20 4.62 -17.27 25.18
CA ASP A 20 3.96 -17.27 26.51
C ASP A 20 3.39 -15.88 26.87
N ILE A 21 2.64 -15.29 25.94
CA ILE A 21 1.90 -14.04 26.10
C ILE A 21 0.41 -14.38 26.22
N GLU A 22 -0.23 -13.91 27.28
CA GLU A 22 -1.68 -14.03 27.41
C GLU A 22 -2.36 -13.11 26.39
N LEU A 23 -3.12 -13.71 25.47
CA LEU A 23 -3.83 -12.99 24.41
C LEU A 23 -5.34 -13.01 24.66
N ARG A 24 -5.94 -11.82 24.72
CA ARG A 24 -7.41 -11.64 24.77
C ARG A 24 -7.86 -10.86 23.54
N SER A 25 -8.85 -11.36 22.81
CA SER A 25 -9.39 -10.67 21.64
C SER A 25 -10.77 -10.07 21.89
N TYR A 26 -11.04 -8.95 21.23
CA TYR A 26 -12.29 -8.20 21.32
C TYR A 26 -12.73 -7.75 19.93
N SER A 27 -14.00 -7.36 19.80
CA SER A 27 -14.55 -6.77 18.58
C SER A 27 -14.30 -7.62 17.33
N ALA A 28 -14.59 -8.92 17.41
CA ALA A 28 -14.35 -9.89 16.33
C ALA A 28 -12.89 -9.91 15.84
N ASP A 29 -11.95 -10.03 16.79
CA ASP A 29 -10.50 -10.06 16.54
C ASP A 29 -9.94 -8.77 15.91
N TRP A 30 -10.66 -7.65 16.01
CA TRP A 30 -10.15 -6.33 15.62
C TRP A 30 -9.23 -5.73 16.68
N ILE A 31 -9.37 -6.14 17.94
CA ILE A 31 -8.57 -5.68 19.06
C ILE A 31 -7.95 -6.90 19.74
N PHE A 32 -6.64 -6.83 19.97
CA PHE A 32 -5.92 -7.80 20.78
C PHE A 32 -5.27 -7.11 21.96
N ARG A 33 -5.55 -7.59 23.16
CA ARG A 33 -4.81 -7.24 24.37
C ARG A 33 -3.79 -8.35 24.64
N LEU A 34 -2.54 -7.95 24.79
CA LEU A 34 -1.40 -8.81 25.09
C LEU A 34 -0.97 -8.50 26.52
N ASP A 35 -0.88 -9.51 27.38
CA ASP A 35 -0.40 -9.37 28.76
C ASP A 35 0.76 -10.36 29.01
N LYS A 36 1.89 -9.87 29.54
CA LYS A 36 3.04 -10.70 29.93
C LYS A 36 3.85 -10.03 31.04
N ASN A 37 4.18 -10.78 32.10
CA ASN A 37 5.03 -10.30 33.21
C ASN A 37 4.59 -8.96 33.85
N GLY A 38 3.28 -8.72 33.93
CA GLY A 38 2.73 -7.47 34.47
C GLY A 38 2.77 -6.27 33.51
N GLN A 39 3.33 -6.45 32.31
CA GLN A 39 3.21 -5.50 31.21
C GLN A 39 2.04 -5.87 30.30
N HIS A 40 1.45 -4.86 29.66
CA HIS A 40 0.38 -5.08 28.70
C HIS A 40 0.44 -4.05 27.58
N ASP A 41 0.00 -4.46 26.40
CA ASP A 41 -0.20 -3.57 25.26
C ASP A 41 -1.38 -4.05 24.39
N VAL A 42 -1.74 -3.24 23.39
CA VAL A 42 -2.89 -3.44 22.53
C VAL A 42 -2.50 -3.33 21.07
N ILE A 43 -2.94 -4.31 20.28
CA ILE A 43 -2.99 -4.21 18.82
C ILE A 43 -4.41 -3.81 18.43
N LEU A 44 -4.55 -2.71 17.68
CA LEU A 44 -5.83 -2.23 17.14
C LEU A 44 -5.79 -2.30 15.62
N GLY A 45 -6.56 -3.22 15.04
CA GLY A 45 -6.44 -3.56 13.62
C GLY A 45 -5.03 -4.04 13.30
N TYR A 46 -4.31 -3.26 12.48
CA TYR A 46 -2.91 -3.53 12.09
C TYR A 46 -1.89 -2.62 12.80
N GLN A 47 -2.32 -1.90 13.84
CA GLN A 47 -1.48 -0.96 14.60
C GLN A 47 -0.93 -1.64 15.84
N PHE A 48 0.40 -1.71 15.95
CA PHE A 48 1.12 -2.40 17.05
C PHE A 48 1.53 -1.46 18.19
N GLY A 49 1.06 -0.21 18.22
CA GLY A 49 1.37 0.73 19.32
C GLY A 49 2.83 1.20 19.40
N LEU A 50 3.72 0.77 18.48
CA LEU A 50 5.13 1.15 18.48
C LEU A 50 5.39 2.59 18.01
N ASN A 51 4.53 3.12 17.15
CA ASN A 51 4.59 4.51 16.70
C ASN A 51 3.80 5.42 17.65
N SER A 52 4.28 6.65 17.85
CA SER A 52 3.49 7.67 18.56
C SER A 52 2.17 7.96 17.83
N ALA A 53 1.18 8.50 18.56
CA ALA A 53 -0.12 8.85 17.97
C ALA A 53 0.03 9.83 16.79
N SER A 54 0.89 10.84 16.93
CA SER A 54 1.15 11.83 15.87
C SER A 54 1.79 11.20 14.64
N VAL A 55 2.75 10.27 14.81
CA VAL A 55 3.38 9.56 13.69
C VAL A 55 2.38 8.67 12.97
N ASN A 56 1.48 8.00 13.70
CA ASN A 56 0.40 7.21 13.09
C ASN A 56 -0.54 8.07 12.24
N MET A 57 -0.95 9.23 12.75
CA MET A 57 -1.79 10.16 11.99
C MET A 57 -1.07 10.71 10.77
N LEU A 58 0.22 11.05 10.92
CA LEU A 58 1.05 11.54 9.82
C LEU A 58 1.17 10.53 8.69
N CYS A 59 1.43 9.25 9.00
CA CYS A 59 1.53 8.20 7.98
C CYS A 59 0.23 8.07 7.15
N GLN A 60 -0.93 8.31 7.78
CA GLN A 60 -2.22 8.20 7.08
C GLN A 60 -2.55 9.41 6.21
N ASP A 61 -1.84 10.54 6.40
CA ASP A 61 -2.05 11.80 5.71
C ASP A 61 -1.02 11.98 4.59
N LYS A 62 -1.47 11.83 3.35
CA LYS A 62 -0.58 11.85 2.18
C LYS A 62 0.12 13.18 2.00
N CYS A 63 -0.59 14.29 2.17
CA CYS A 63 -0.01 15.62 2.01
C CYS A 63 0.95 15.94 3.17
N ALA A 64 0.55 15.69 4.41
CA ALA A 64 1.41 16.00 5.55
C ALA A 64 2.69 15.14 5.56
N ALA A 65 2.59 13.85 5.23
CA ALA A 65 3.76 12.99 5.07
C ALA A 65 4.67 13.48 3.94
N SER A 66 4.09 13.86 2.78
CA SER A 66 4.83 14.40 1.65
C SER A 66 5.55 15.70 1.99
N GLU A 67 4.88 16.65 2.65
CA GLU A 67 5.48 17.94 3.04
C GLU A 67 6.70 17.74 3.96
N LEU A 68 6.59 16.88 4.99
CA LEU A 68 7.72 16.59 5.87
C LEU A 68 8.85 15.86 5.14
N MET A 69 8.53 14.86 4.31
CA MET A 69 9.55 14.17 3.52
C MET A 69 10.29 15.16 2.60
N THR A 70 9.59 16.07 1.95
CA THR A 70 10.18 17.10 1.09
C THR A 70 11.06 18.06 1.88
N GLU A 71 10.60 18.56 3.03
CA GLU A 71 11.39 19.44 3.90
C GLU A 71 12.71 18.78 4.32
N PHE A 72 12.66 17.50 4.71
CA PHE A 72 13.86 16.77 5.09
C PHE A 72 14.65 16.25 3.88
N GLY A 73 14.20 16.43 2.65
CA GLY A 73 14.89 15.99 1.43
C GLY A 73 14.84 14.48 1.20
N ILE A 74 13.84 13.79 1.72
CA ILE A 74 13.52 12.38 1.43
C ILE A 74 12.76 12.34 0.09
N PRO A 75 13.28 11.63 -0.93
CA PRO A 75 12.61 11.54 -2.23
C PRO A 75 11.19 10.99 -2.09
N ASN A 76 10.19 11.75 -2.53
CA ASN A 76 8.79 11.35 -2.44
C ASN A 76 7.99 11.82 -3.66
N ILE A 77 6.80 11.24 -3.83
CA ILE A 77 5.79 11.79 -4.73
C ILE A 77 5.15 12.98 -4.01
N GLU A 78 5.48 14.19 -4.46
CA GLU A 78 4.93 15.41 -3.87
C GLU A 78 3.40 15.47 -4.01
N HIS A 79 2.70 15.64 -2.88
CA HIS A 79 1.25 15.83 -2.81
C HIS A 79 0.92 17.25 -2.37
N VAL A 80 0.03 17.90 -3.11
CA VAL A 80 -0.55 19.20 -2.74
C VAL A 80 -1.95 18.99 -2.18
N LEU A 81 -2.24 19.64 -1.06
CA LEU A 81 -3.49 19.51 -0.32
C LEU A 81 -4.57 20.47 -0.84
N PHE A 82 -5.75 19.93 -1.12
CA PHE A 82 -6.94 20.69 -1.50
C PHE A 82 -8.10 20.35 -0.55
N ALA A 83 -8.67 21.39 0.07
CA ALA A 83 -9.82 21.24 0.96
C ALA A 83 -11.14 21.32 0.19
N SER A 84 -12.17 20.65 0.71
CA SER A 84 -13.53 20.82 0.23
C SER A 84 -14.00 22.27 0.47
N PRO A 85 -15.00 22.78 -0.29
CA PRO A 85 -15.52 24.13 -0.09
C PRO A 85 -15.93 24.44 1.36
N GLU A 86 -16.45 23.44 2.08
CA GLU A 86 -16.86 23.57 3.48
C GLU A 86 -15.68 23.71 4.46
N ASN A 87 -14.55 23.10 4.13
CA ASN A 87 -13.33 23.08 4.94
C ASN A 87 -12.29 24.14 4.53
N GLN A 88 -12.49 24.85 3.42
CA GLN A 88 -11.60 25.92 2.96
C GLN A 88 -11.34 26.99 4.04
N LYS A 89 -12.33 27.24 4.92
CA LYS A 89 -12.23 28.16 6.05
C LYS A 89 -11.06 27.87 7.01
N PHE A 90 -10.58 26.63 7.06
CA PHE A 90 -9.47 26.22 7.92
C PHE A 90 -8.09 26.41 7.28
N MET A 91 -8.02 26.66 5.97
CA MET A 91 -6.77 26.67 5.23
C MET A 91 -6.04 28.03 5.26
N GLY A 92 -6.74 29.12 5.61
CA GLY A 92 -6.12 30.45 5.72
C GLY A 92 -5.81 31.16 4.39
N PHE A 93 -6.23 30.62 3.25
CA PHE A 93 -6.07 31.20 1.90
C PHE A 93 -7.30 30.92 1.01
N PRO A 94 -7.52 31.67 -0.10
CA PRO A 94 -8.70 31.50 -0.95
C PRO A 94 -8.70 30.15 -1.69
N GLY A 95 -9.88 29.79 -2.24
CA GLY A 95 -10.08 28.52 -2.95
C GLY A 95 -9.08 28.28 -4.08
N PHE A 96 -8.68 27.02 -4.20
CA PHE A 96 -7.52 26.59 -4.98
C PHE A 96 -7.81 26.09 -6.41
N TRP A 97 -9.01 26.34 -6.94
CA TRP A 97 -9.39 25.81 -8.27
C TRP A 97 -8.42 26.25 -9.38
N ARG A 98 -7.92 27.50 -9.32
CA ARG A 98 -6.93 28.00 -10.28
C ARG A 98 -5.59 27.27 -10.18
N ASP A 99 -5.17 26.92 -8.97
CA ASP A 99 -3.92 26.19 -8.75
C ASP A 99 -4.03 24.74 -9.22
N LEU A 100 -5.19 24.09 -9.03
CA LEU A 100 -5.47 22.78 -9.63
C LEU A 100 -5.39 22.81 -11.15
N LEU A 101 -6.07 23.77 -11.80
CA LEU A 101 -6.02 23.94 -13.25
C LEU A 101 -4.59 24.23 -13.73
N LYS A 102 -3.83 25.04 -12.98
CA LYS A 102 -2.43 25.32 -13.29
C LYS A 102 -1.55 24.07 -13.16
N MET A 103 -1.75 23.25 -12.13
CA MET A 103 -1.05 21.98 -11.98
C MET A 103 -1.35 21.04 -13.15
N LEU A 104 -2.62 20.92 -13.54
CA LEU A 104 -3.03 20.13 -14.70
C LEU A 104 -2.39 20.65 -15.99
N ASP A 105 -2.42 21.96 -16.24
CA ASP A 105 -1.78 22.53 -17.43
C ASP A 105 -0.26 22.34 -17.41
N THR A 106 0.38 22.44 -16.25
CA THR A 106 1.84 22.27 -16.11
C THR A 106 2.25 20.82 -16.37
N TYR A 107 1.59 19.88 -15.71
CA TYR A 107 2.00 18.47 -15.73
C TYR A 107 1.32 17.64 -16.82
N LYS A 108 0.28 18.18 -17.47
CA LYS A 108 -0.62 17.54 -18.45
C LYS A 108 -1.43 16.37 -17.91
N THR A 109 -0.94 15.70 -16.87
CA THR A 109 -1.64 14.64 -16.17
C THR A 109 -1.36 14.73 -14.67
N VAL A 110 -2.42 14.69 -13.88
CA VAL A 110 -2.38 14.68 -12.42
C VAL A 110 -3.12 13.47 -11.86
N VAL A 111 -2.82 13.12 -10.62
CA VAL A 111 -3.53 12.08 -9.87
C VAL A 111 -4.22 12.74 -8.69
N CYS A 112 -5.55 12.62 -8.63
CA CYS A 112 -6.38 13.09 -7.53
C CYS A 112 -6.76 11.90 -6.65
N LYS A 113 -6.63 12.04 -5.33
CA LYS A 113 -6.98 10.99 -4.37
C LYS A 113 -7.45 11.56 -3.03
N PRO A 114 -8.30 10.86 -2.27
CA PRO A 114 -8.58 11.22 -0.89
C PRO A 114 -7.28 11.38 -0.09
N ASN A 115 -7.18 12.45 0.70
CA ASN A 115 -5.96 12.71 1.48
C ASN A 115 -5.71 11.58 2.50
N LEU A 116 -6.78 11.14 3.17
CA LEU A 116 -6.81 9.97 4.05
C LEU A 116 -7.45 8.79 3.32
N GLY A 117 -7.05 7.56 3.66
CA GLY A 117 -7.63 6.33 3.13
C GLY A 117 -6.59 5.38 2.52
N THR A 118 -7.03 4.17 2.19
CA THR A 118 -6.18 3.04 1.77
C THR A 118 -6.76 2.31 0.56
N GLY A 119 -6.02 1.34 0.00
CA GLY A 119 -6.54 0.42 -1.02
C GLY A 119 -6.72 1.00 -2.43
N GLY A 120 -6.32 2.25 -2.66
CA GLY A 120 -6.42 2.89 -3.97
C GLY A 120 -7.86 3.30 -4.36
N GLU A 121 -8.77 3.38 -3.39
CA GLU A 121 -10.14 3.84 -3.62
C GLU A 121 -10.15 5.33 -4.02
N ASN A 122 -10.90 5.64 -5.09
CA ASN A 122 -11.01 6.99 -5.66
C ASN A 122 -9.65 7.65 -5.98
N VAL A 123 -8.64 6.85 -6.34
CA VAL A 123 -7.43 7.36 -7.00
C VAL A 123 -7.75 7.52 -8.48
N ILE A 124 -7.77 8.76 -8.97
CA ILE A 124 -8.25 9.12 -10.30
C ILE A 124 -7.14 9.85 -11.05
N LYS A 125 -6.81 9.36 -12.25
CA LYS A 125 -5.90 10.02 -13.19
C LYS A 125 -6.70 11.01 -14.04
N CYS A 126 -6.29 12.27 -14.10
CA CYS A 126 -6.96 13.33 -14.82
C CYS A 126 -5.99 13.98 -15.82
N SER A 127 -6.40 14.10 -17.08
CA SER A 127 -5.65 14.77 -18.17
C SER A 127 -6.44 15.88 -18.85
N THR A 128 -7.67 16.15 -18.41
CA THR A 128 -8.53 17.23 -18.91
C THR A 128 -9.25 17.93 -17.77
N ASP A 129 -9.65 19.18 -17.99
CA ASP A 129 -10.41 19.98 -17.03
C ASP A 129 -11.69 19.28 -16.57
N TYR A 130 -12.39 18.61 -17.51
CA TYR A 130 -13.60 17.84 -17.22
C TYR A 130 -13.33 16.64 -16.29
N GLU A 131 -12.27 15.87 -16.56
CA GLU A 131 -11.89 14.74 -15.70
C GLU A 131 -11.47 15.21 -14.31
N LEU A 132 -10.78 16.34 -14.22
CA LEU A 132 -10.38 16.96 -12.97
C LEU A 132 -11.60 17.43 -12.16
N GLU A 133 -12.54 18.14 -12.79
CA GLU A 133 -13.79 18.56 -12.17
C GLU A 133 -14.58 17.35 -11.64
N ALA A 134 -14.74 16.31 -12.45
CA ALA A 134 -15.42 15.08 -12.05
C ALA A 134 -14.73 14.39 -10.87
N ALA A 135 -13.39 14.34 -10.85
CA ALA A 135 -12.62 13.75 -9.76
C ALA A 135 -12.81 14.51 -8.45
N VAL A 136 -12.73 15.85 -8.50
CA VAL A 136 -12.95 16.72 -7.32
C VAL A 136 -14.32 16.49 -6.72
N HIS A 137 -15.38 16.53 -7.54
CA HIS A 137 -16.73 16.27 -7.06
C HIS A 137 -16.86 14.87 -6.44
N ARG A 138 -16.32 13.85 -7.10
CA ARG A 138 -16.40 12.47 -6.61
C ARG A 138 -15.68 12.26 -5.28
N ILE A 139 -14.49 12.85 -5.10
CA ILE A 139 -13.70 12.72 -3.87
C ILE A 139 -14.37 13.49 -2.73
N PHE A 140 -14.80 14.73 -2.96
CA PHE A 140 -15.43 15.56 -1.92
C PHE A 140 -16.82 15.10 -1.49
N LEU A 141 -17.45 14.13 -2.19
CA LEU A 141 -18.64 13.45 -1.67
C LEU A 141 -18.37 12.60 -0.43
N LYS A 142 -17.12 12.19 -0.19
CA LYS A 142 -16.75 11.23 0.86
C LYS A 142 -15.55 11.65 1.70
N SER A 143 -14.87 12.74 1.34
CA SER A 143 -13.63 13.17 1.98
C SER A 143 -13.57 14.68 2.08
N ASP A 144 -13.12 15.18 3.23
CA ASP A 144 -12.96 16.62 3.46
C ASP A 144 -11.76 17.22 2.71
N TYR A 145 -10.79 16.38 2.38
CA TYR A 145 -9.52 16.77 1.80
C TYR A 145 -9.09 15.81 0.69
N MET A 146 -8.45 16.37 -0.33
CA MET A 146 -7.93 15.68 -1.49
C MET A 146 -6.43 15.99 -1.64
N ALA A 147 -5.63 14.95 -1.85
CA ALA A 147 -4.24 15.05 -2.24
C ALA A 147 -4.14 14.99 -3.77
N VAL A 148 -3.33 15.87 -4.37
CA VAL A 148 -3.08 15.88 -5.81
C VAL A 148 -1.57 15.87 -6.08
N SER A 149 -1.13 14.99 -6.97
CA SER A 149 0.26 14.94 -7.44
C SER A 149 0.34 14.99 -8.96
N ARG A 150 1.51 15.36 -9.49
CA ARG A 150 1.89 14.98 -10.86
C ARG A 150 1.74 13.46 -11.03
N TYR A 151 1.33 13.03 -12.22
CA TYR A 151 1.41 11.63 -12.60
C TYR A 151 2.84 11.26 -13.01
N TYR A 152 3.37 10.20 -12.41
CA TYR A 152 4.65 9.61 -12.77
C TYR A 152 4.38 8.28 -13.49
N GLU A 153 5.12 8.03 -14.57
CA GLU A 153 5.25 6.67 -15.09
C GLU A 153 6.08 5.88 -14.07
N ILE A 154 5.53 4.74 -13.62
CA ILE A 154 6.11 3.90 -12.58
C ILE A 154 6.56 2.59 -13.24
N GLU A 155 7.86 2.34 -13.21
CA GLU A 155 8.44 1.10 -13.73
C GLU A 155 8.17 -0.06 -12.79
N ASN A 156 8.51 0.14 -11.51
CA ASN A 156 8.36 -0.82 -10.44
C ASN A 156 7.82 -0.13 -9.18
N GLU A 157 7.04 -0.86 -8.40
CA GLU A 157 6.63 -0.47 -7.06
C GLU A 157 7.14 -1.51 -6.06
N TYR A 158 7.80 -1.04 -5.01
CA TYR A 158 8.37 -1.84 -3.94
C TYR A 158 7.63 -1.54 -2.63
N ARG A 159 7.54 -2.54 -1.76
CA ARG A 159 7.15 -2.35 -0.36
C ARG A 159 8.27 -2.80 0.54
N ALA A 160 8.72 -1.90 1.42
CA ALA A 160 9.62 -2.21 2.51
C ALA A 160 8.84 -2.24 3.83
N VAL A 161 8.84 -3.37 4.53
CA VAL A 161 8.35 -3.46 5.92
C VAL A 161 9.53 -3.20 6.84
N ILE A 162 9.39 -2.22 7.72
CA ILE A 162 10.47 -1.68 8.52
C ILE A 162 10.15 -1.82 10.00
N LEU A 163 11.17 -2.06 10.83
CA LEU A 163 11.07 -2.07 12.29
C LEU A 163 12.32 -1.40 12.90
N ASP A 164 12.13 -0.30 13.64
CA ASP A 164 13.19 0.51 14.27
C ASP A 164 14.33 0.87 13.31
N GLY A 165 13.99 1.29 12.08
CA GLY A 165 14.96 1.70 11.05
C GLY A 165 15.58 0.55 10.24
N GLU A 166 15.30 -0.70 10.60
CA GLU A 166 15.75 -1.87 9.84
C GLU A 166 14.69 -2.37 8.85
N ILE A 167 15.10 -2.68 7.62
CA ILE A 167 14.24 -3.40 6.67
C ILE A 167 14.11 -4.86 7.12
N ARG A 168 12.89 -5.28 7.43
CA ARG A 168 12.58 -6.67 7.79
C ARG A 168 12.12 -7.49 6.59
N LEU A 169 11.53 -6.83 5.59
CA LEU A 169 11.09 -7.43 4.34
C LEU A 169 11.07 -6.35 3.26
N VAL A 170 11.55 -6.69 2.07
CA VAL A 170 11.40 -5.85 0.88
C VAL A 170 11.05 -6.72 -0.31
N TYR A 171 10.05 -6.30 -1.07
CA TYR A 171 9.63 -6.97 -2.28
C TYR A 171 9.11 -5.99 -3.32
N ARG A 172 9.21 -6.39 -4.59
CA ARG A 172 8.55 -5.74 -5.70
C ARG A 172 7.12 -6.26 -5.84
N LYS A 173 6.16 -5.37 -6.06
CA LYS A 173 4.77 -5.71 -6.39
C LYS A 173 4.68 -6.01 -7.88
N ARG A 174 4.65 -7.29 -8.26
CA ARG A 174 4.45 -7.69 -9.66
C ARG A 174 2.98 -7.52 -10.04
N ARG A 175 2.70 -6.63 -10.99
CA ARG A 175 1.34 -6.37 -11.48
C ARG A 175 0.71 -7.63 -12.09
N PRO A 176 -0.62 -7.77 -11.97
CA PRO A 176 -1.34 -8.79 -12.72
C PRO A 176 -1.18 -8.56 -14.22
N GLN A 177 -0.71 -9.59 -14.91
CA GLN A 177 -0.43 -9.55 -16.34
C GLN A 177 -0.86 -10.86 -16.99
N ILE A 178 -1.27 -10.76 -18.25
CA ILE A 178 -1.55 -11.91 -19.11
C ILE A 178 -0.67 -11.85 -20.35
N PHE A 179 -0.47 -12.99 -20.98
CA PHE A 179 0.26 -13.12 -22.23
C PHE A 179 -0.68 -13.56 -23.33
N GLY A 180 -0.62 -12.89 -24.46
CA GLY A 180 -1.39 -13.27 -25.63
C GLY A 180 -0.98 -14.63 -26.16
N ASP A 181 -1.96 -15.37 -26.67
CA ASP A 181 -1.77 -16.64 -27.36
C ASP A 181 -2.10 -16.54 -28.86
N GLY A 182 -2.35 -15.32 -29.35
CA GLY A 182 -2.73 -15.07 -30.74
C GLY A 182 -4.15 -15.55 -31.11
N VAL A 183 -4.92 -16.09 -30.17
CA VAL A 183 -6.23 -16.71 -30.43
C VAL A 183 -7.35 -16.07 -29.61
N HIS A 184 -7.16 -15.92 -28.30
CA HIS A 184 -8.19 -15.45 -27.39
C HIS A 184 -8.09 -13.94 -27.17
N THR A 185 -9.24 -13.31 -26.90
CA THR A 185 -9.26 -11.89 -26.52
C THR A 185 -8.65 -11.69 -25.13
N VAL A 186 -8.25 -10.46 -24.80
CA VAL A 186 -7.81 -10.09 -23.44
C VAL A 186 -8.85 -10.54 -22.40
N ALA A 187 -10.14 -10.28 -22.63
CA ALA A 187 -11.21 -10.73 -21.73
C ALA A 187 -11.30 -12.26 -21.64
N GLY A 188 -11.16 -12.98 -22.76
CA GLY A 188 -11.16 -14.44 -22.79
C GLY A 188 -9.98 -15.06 -22.05
N LEU A 189 -8.79 -14.47 -22.18
CA LEU A 189 -7.60 -14.84 -21.44
C LEU A 189 -7.78 -14.57 -19.94
N MET A 190 -8.29 -13.41 -19.55
CA MET A 190 -8.60 -13.10 -18.15
C MET A 190 -9.53 -14.14 -17.52
N LEU A 191 -10.58 -14.56 -18.20
CA LEU A 191 -11.51 -15.58 -17.71
C LEU A 191 -10.80 -16.93 -17.52
N ARG A 192 -9.98 -17.34 -18.49
CA ARG A 192 -9.20 -18.59 -18.38
C ARG A 192 -8.18 -18.55 -17.25
N TYR A 193 -7.55 -17.41 -17.01
CA TYR A 193 -6.65 -17.23 -15.87
C TYR A 193 -7.38 -17.31 -14.52
N LYS A 194 -8.64 -16.87 -14.45
CA LYS A 194 -9.48 -17.07 -13.26
C LYS A 194 -9.85 -18.54 -13.06
N ASP A 195 -10.25 -19.23 -14.14
CA ASP A 195 -10.67 -20.63 -14.07
C ASP A 195 -9.51 -21.57 -13.71
N ARG A 196 -8.29 -21.31 -14.21
CA ARG A 196 -7.08 -22.06 -13.80
C ARG A 196 -6.73 -21.93 -12.33
N GLY A 197 -7.20 -20.89 -11.64
CA GLY A 197 -7.05 -20.78 -10.18
C GLY A 197 -7.99 -21.68 -9.38
N ASN A 198 -9.04 -22.22 -10.02
CA ASN A 198 -10.05 -23.06 -9.39
C ASN A 198 -9.88 -24.56 -9.71
N GLU A 199 -9.08 -24.92 -10.72
CA GLU A 199 -8.78 -26.30 -11.09
C GLU A 199 -7.40 -26.74 -10.56
N GLU A 200 -7.42 -27.61 -9.55
CA GLU A 200 -6.33 -28.45 -9.02
C GLU A 200 -5.15 -27.77 -8.27
N GLU A 201 -5.08 -28.09 -6.97
CA GLU A 201 -4.06 -27.83 -5.94
C GLU A 201 -2.61 -28.28 -6.26
N THR A 202 -2.27 -28.67 -7.49
CA THR A 202 -1.03 -29.41 -7.78
C THR A 202 0.08 -28.62 -8.48
N ASP A 203 -0.20 -27.49 -9.11
CA ASP A 203 0.85 -26.57 -9.61
C ASP A 203 0.86 -25.26 -8.81
N ARG A 204 1.69 -25.25 -7.76
CA ARG A 204 1.85 -24.17 -6.77
C ARG A 204 2.33 -22.82 -7.32
N GLU A 205 2.50 -22.68 -8.63
CA GLU A 205 2.98 -21.45 -9.25
C GLU A 205 1.87 -20.52 -9.79
N ILE A 206 0.65 -21.02 -9.97
CA ILE A 206 -0.45 -20.24 -10.55
C ILE A 206 -1.62 -20.16 -9.56
N HIS A 207 -1.47 -19.34 -8.52
CA HIS A 207 -2.64 -18.88 -7.76
C HIS A 207 -3.41 -17.92 -8.66
N GLY A 208 -4.58 -18.35 -9.13
CA GLY A 208 -5.45 -17.52 -9.94
C GLY A 208 -5.79 -16.24 -9.20
N TYR A 209 -5.81 -15.15 -9.94
CA TYR A 209 -6.20 -13.85 -9.44
C TYR A 209 -7.72 -13.86 -9.16
N ALA A 210 -8.11 -14.25 -7.95
CA ALA A 210 -9.53 -14.39 -7.55
C ALA A 210 -10.35 -13.12 -7.87
N ASP A 211 -9.72 -11.94 -7.76
CA ASP A 211 -10.33 -10.63 -8.01
C ASP A 211 -9.52 -9.79 -9.02
N LEU A 212 -9.39 -10.24 -10.28
CA LEU A 212 -8.88 -9.37 -11.35
C LEU A 212 -9.83 -8.20 -11.60
N GLU A 213 -9.49 -7.04 -11.06
CA GLU A 213 -9.97 -5.75 -11.53
C GLU A 213 -9.11 -5.25 -12.70
N THR A 214 -9.73 -4.57 -13.67
CA THR A 214 -9.03 -4.01 -14.82
C THR A 214 -9.52 -2.60 -15.12
N ASP A 215 -8.57 -1.74 -15.44
CA ASP A 215 -8.82 -0.37 -15.91
C ASP A 215 -8.76 -0.28 -17.45
N LEU A 216 -8.73 -1.43 -18.14
CA LEU A 216 -8.68 -1.51 -19.59
C LEU A 216 -10.00 -1.10 -20.24
N SER A 217 -9.91 -0.39 -21.37
CA SER A 217 -11.08 -0.02 -22.16
C SER A 217 -11.77 -1.25 -22.77
N GLN A 218 -13.05 -1.13 -23.11
CA GLN A 218 -13.79 -2.17 -23.85
C GLN A 218 -13.11 -2.58 -25.15
N ARG A 219 -12.44 -1.64 -25.82
CA ARG A 219 -11.65 -1.89 -27.03
C ARG A 219 -10.46 -2.80 -26.73
N GLU A 220 -9.73 -2.53 -25.65
CA GLU A 220 -8.59 -3.36 -25.23
C GLU A 220 -9.05 -4.76 -24.79
N LEU A 221 -10.14 -4.84 -24.02
CA LEU A 221 -10.71 -6.11 -23.58
C LEU A 221 -11.13 -7.03 -24.74
N SER A 222 -11.56 -6.44 -25.86
CA SER A 222 -12.07 -7.17 -27.02
C SER A 222 -10.99 -7.54 -28.05
N ARG A 223 -9.75 -7.04 -27.94
CA ARG A 223 -8.69 -7.37 -28.90
C ARG A 223 -8.06 -8.71 -28.58
N VAL A 224 -7.54 -9.38 -29.62
CA VAL A 224 -6.69 -10.57 -29.51
C VAL A 224 -5.23 -10.11 -29.47
N PRO A 225 -4.54 -10.18 -28.31
CA PRO A 225 -3.11 -9.90 -28.23
C PRO A 225 -2.29 -10.95 -29.00
N ALA A 226 -1.18 -10.50 -29.59
CA ALA A 226 -0.28 -11.39 -30.33
C ALA A 226 0.35 -12.42 -29.39
N GLU A 227 0.82 -13.54 -29.94
CA GLU A 227 1.49 -14.58 -29.15
C GLU A 227 2.70 -13.99 -28.41
N GLY A 228 2.75 -14.19 -27.09
CA GLY A 228 3.79 -13.65 -26.21
C GLY A 228 3.65 -12.17 -25.86
N GLU A 229 2.66 -11.47 -26.41
CA GLU A 229 2.42 -10.06 -26.08
C GLU A 229 1.96 -9.91 -24.63
N ARG A 230 2.69 -9.10 -23.86
CA ARG A 230 2.37 -8.81 -22.45
C ARG A 230 1.28 -7.74 -22.35
N VAL A 231 0.18 -8.07 -21.68
CA VAL A 231 -0.91 -7.13 -21.37
C VAL A 231 -1.01 -6.95 -19.86
N ILE A 232 -0.83 -5.71 -19.39
CA ILE A 232 -0.97 -5.33 -17.99
C ILE A 232 -2.44 -5.00 -17.72
N LEU A 233 -3.06 -5.65 -16.73
CA LEU A 233 -4.51 -5.57 -16.53
C LEU A 233 -4.94 -4.32 -15.75
N ASN A 234 -4.08 -3.83 -14.85
CA ASN A 234 -4.35 -2.66 -14.02
C ASN A 234 -3.07 -1.83 -13.91
N TRP A 235 -3.21 -0.50 -13.99
CA TRP A 235 -2.07 0.41 -13.87
C TRP A 235 -1.60 0.57 -12.40
N ARG A 236 -2.46 0.26 -11.42
CA ARG A 236 -2.18 0.30 -9.97
C ARG A 236 -1.48 -0.98 -9.50
N HIS A 237 -0.51 -0.87 -8.59
CA HIS A 237 0.22 -2.02 -8.01
C HIS A 237 -0.38 -2.49 -6.68
N ASN A 238 -1.67 -2.80 -6.62
CA ASN A 238 -2.30 -3.26 -5.38
C ASN A 238 -2.24 -4.80 -5.25
N LEU A 239 -1.61 -5.32 -4.18
CA LEU A 239 -1.60 -6.76 -3.86
C LEU A 239 -3.02 -7.30 -3.64
N GLY A 240 -3.91 -6.51 -3.05
CA GLY A 240 -5.32 -6.88 -2.86
C GLY A 240 -6.11 -6.99 -4.17
N GLN A 241 -5.54 -6.51 -5.27
CA GLN A 241 -6.10 -6.63 -6.63
C GLN A 241 -5.31 -7.63 -7.48
N GLY A 242 -4.64 -8.57 -6.81
CA GLY A 242 -3.94 -9.69 -7.43
C GLY A 242 -2.44 -9.52 -7.63
N ALA A 243 -1.80 -8.39 -7.30
CA ALA A 243 -0.34 -8.32 -7.44
C ALA A 243 0.37 -9.38 -6.55
N ARG A 244 1.55 -9.86 -6.96
CA ARG A 244 2.37 -10.84 -6.23
C ARG A 244 3.62 -10.18 -5.67
N ALA A 245 4.07 -10.58 -4.48
CA ALA A 245 5.35 -10.12 -3.96
C ALA A 245 6.50 -10.95 -4.54
N ASP A 246 7.39 -10.30 -5.27
CA ASP A 246 8.70 -10.83 -5.65
C ASP A 246 9.74 -10.30 -4.66
N LEU A 247 10.32 -11.17 -3.82
CA LEU A 247 11.37 -10.76 -2.87
C LEU A 247 12.53 -10.10 -3.60
N LEU A 248 13.05 -9.03 -3.00
CA LEU A 248 14.18 -8.30 -3.57
C LEU A 248 15.50 -8.86 -3.01
N ASP A 249 16.37 -9.32 -3.92
CA ASP A 249 17.72 -9.79 -3.59
C ASP A 249 18.61 -8.66 -3.07
N ASP A 250 19.69 -9.02 -2.39
CA ASP A 250 20.71 -8.06 -1.95
C ASP A 250 21.42 -7.41 -3.14
N GLY A 251 21.66 -6.10 -3.04
CA GLY A 251 22.32 -5.33 -4.09
C GLY A 251 22.03 -3.84 -4.01
N PRO A 252 22.56 -3.04 -4.96
CA PRO A 252 22.53 -1.58 -4.91
C PRO A 252 21.12 -0.98 -4.73
N LEU A 253 20.13 -1.55 -5.42
CA LEU A 253 18.73 -1.11 -5.31
C LEU A 253 18.18 -1.27 -3.88
N LYS A 254 18.52 -2.36 -3.21
CA LYS A 254 18.11 -2.60 -1.82
C LYS A 254 18.84 -1.66 -0.86
N ASP A 255 20.10 -1.31 -1.15
CA ASP A 255 20.87 -0.33 -0.38
C ASP A 255 20.28 1.08 -0.51
N GLU A 256 19.85 1.48 -1.71
CA GLU A 256 19.15 2.75 -1.95
C GLU A 256 17.81 2.81 -1.19
N ILE A 257 17.02 1.72 -1.22
CA ILE A 257 15.78 1.60 -0.44
C ILE A 257 16.09 1.65 1.07
N ALA A 258 17.16 1.01 1.53
CA ALA A 258 17.58 1.03 2.93
C ALA A 258 17.93 2.44 3.41
N GLU A 259 18.60 3.24 2.57
CA GLU A 259 18.89 4.64 2.89
C GLU A 259 17.63 5.49 3.01
N ILE A 260 16.65 5.33 2.10
CA ILE A 260 15.35 6.00 2.21
C ILE A 260 14.66 5.61 3.52
N VAL A 261 14.59 4.31 3.83
CA VAL A 261 13.96 3.78 5.04
C VAL A 261 14.63 4.32 6.31
N ARG A 262 15.96 4.35 6.34
CA ARG A 262 16.74 4.89 7.46
C ARG A 262 16.37 6.35 7.72
N ARG A 263 16.26 7.17 6.67
CA ARG A 263 15.86 8.58 6.80
C ARG A 263 14.40 8.75 7.22
N VAL A 264 13.49 7.89 6.74
CA VAL A 264 12.10 7.88 7.22
C VAL A 264 12.04 7.57 8.72
N TYR A 265 12.87 6.66 9.23
CA TYR A 265 12.96 6.39 10.66
C TYR A 265 13.54 7.60 11.43
N GLU A 266 14.67 8.16 10.99
CA GLU A 266 15.38 9.21 11.72
C GLU A 266 14.66 10.57 11.73
N GLU A 267 14.12 10.99 10.57
CA GLU A 267 13.56 12.34 10.41
C GLU A 267 12.05 12.38 10.73
N ILE A 268 11.32 11.30 10.42
CA ILE A 268 9.86 11.23 10.62
C ILE A 268 9.50 10.51 11.93
N GLY A 269 10.38 9.65 12.45
CA GLY A 269 10.16 8.88 13.68
C GLY A 269 9.27 7.65 13.49
N VAL A 270 9.16 7.12 12.26
CA VAL A 270 8.36 5.94 11.95
C VAL A 270 9.11 4.68 12.36
N ARG A 271 8.59 3.96 13.36
CA ARG A 271 9.23 2.78 13.93
C ARG A 271 8.79 1.48 13.28
N PHE A 272 7.49 1.25 13.14
CA PHE A 272 6.95 0.05 12.48
C PHE A 272 5.95 0.44 11.41
N ALA A 273 6.28 0.18 10.16
CA ALA A 273 5.46 0.58 9.01
C ALA A 273 5.78 -0.22 7.75
N SER A 274 4.91 -0.10 6.76
CA SER A 274 5.17 -0.44 5.36
C SER A 274 5.41 0.84 4.57
N VAL A 275 6.59 1.00 3.97
CA VAL A 275 6.93 2.12 3.08
C VAL A 275 6.78 1.65 1.64
N ASP A 276 5.88 2.27 0.90
CA ASP A 276 5.71 2.02 -0.53
C ASP A 276 6.59 2.99 -1.31
N ILE A 277 7.45 2.44 -2.18
CA ILE A 277 8.47 3.17 -2.94
C ILE A 277 8.28 2.84 -4.41
N VAL A 278 8.27 3.86 -5.26
CA VAL A 278 8.13 3.72 -6.71
C VAL A 278 9.42 4.10 -7.41
N GLU A 279 9.74 3.36 -8.46
CA GLU A 279 10.82 3.66 -9.39
C GLU A 279 10.27 4.44 -10.58
N THR A 280 10.83 5.63 -10.78
CA THR A 280 10.46 6.56 -11.84
C THR A 280 11.69 6.93 -12.66
N GLU A 281 11.52 7.61 -13.79
CA GLU A 281 12.64 8.17 -14.57
C GLU A 281 13.55 9.10 -13.75
N GLU A 282 13.03 9.68 -12.66
CA GLU A 282 13.76 10.58 -11.75
C GLU A 282 14.39 9.82 -10.56
N GLY A 283 14.33 8.50 -10.54
CA GLY A 283 14.81 7.64 -9.45
C GLY A 283 13.71 7.18 -8.49
N LEU A 284 14.13 6.62 -7.36
CA LEU A 284 13.25 6.10 -6.31
C LEU A 284 12.56 7.23 -5.55
N LYS A 285 11.25 7.10 -5.34
CA LYS A 285 10.43 8.05 -4.57
C LYS A 285 9.47 7.31 -3.66
N VAL A 286 9.35 7.72 -2.41
CA VAL A 286 8.31 7.25 -1.49
C VAL A 286 6.94 7.67 -2.02
N LEU A 287 6.05 6.71 -2.22
CA LEU A 287 4.66 6.93 -2.63
C LEU A 287 3.74 7.16 -1.43
N GLU A 288 3.87 6.34 -0.40
CA GLU A 288 3.13 6.44 0.87
C GLU A 288 3.82 5.65 2.00
N ILE A 289 3.53 6.01 3.24
CA ILE A 289 3.97 5.29 4.45
C ILE A 289 2.72 4.80 5.17
N ASN A 290 2.62 3.49 5.43
CA ASN A 290 1.48 2.89 6.10
C ASN A 290 1.92 2.36 7.48
N SER A 291 1.48 3.00 8.56
CA SER A 291 1.78 2.52 9.91
C SER A 291 1.04 1.24 10.30
N GLY A 292 -0.08 0.95 9.61
CA GLY A 292 -0.76 -0.33 9.71
C GLY A 292 -0.05 -1.37 8.85
N VAL A 293 0.72 -2.27 9.47
CA VAL A 293 1.50 -3.29 8.74
C VAL A 293 0.63 -4.50 8.43
N MET A 294 -0.02 -4.47 7.27
CA MET A 294 -0.81 -5.59 6.75
C MET A 294 0.03 -6.45 5.79
N MET A 295 0.20 -7.73 6.13
CA MET A 295 0.93 -8.71 5.30
C MET A 295 0.04 -9.90 4.88
N GLU A 296 -1.28 -9.76 4.90
CA GLU A 296 -2.24 -10.84 4.64
C GLU A 296 -1.97 -11.56 3.31
N ASN A 297 -1.87 -10.80 2.22
CA ASN A 297 -1.64 -11.35 0.89
C ASN A 297 -0.24 -11.95 0.75
N PHE A 298 0.78 -11.32 1.35
CA PHE A 298 2.14 -11.85 1.34
C PHE A 298 2.21 -13.19 2.10
N ALA A 299 1.68 -13.24 3.33
CA ALA A 299 1.64 -14.45 4.15
C ALA A 299 0.84 -15.58 3.49
N GLY A 300 -0.13 -15.25 2.62
CA GLY A 300 -0.92 -16.21 1.87
C GLY A 300 -0.23 -16.79 0.63
N GLN A 301 0.94 -16.30 0.21
CA GLN A 301 1.59 -16.76 -1.03
C GLN A 301 2.15 -18.18 -0.94
N ASP A 302 2.82 -18.50 0.15
CA ASP A 302 3.45 -19.80 0.40
C ASP A 302 3.90 -19.90 1.86
N ALA A 303 4.35 -21.09 2.27
CA ALA A 303 4.80 -21.35 3.64
C ALA A 303 6.00 -20.48 4.06
N HIS A 304 6.90 -20.15 3.13
CA HIS A 304 8.06 -19.31 3.44
C HIS A 304 7.62 -17.87 3.75
N SER A 305 6.68 -17.34 2.97
CA SER A 305 6.12 -16.01 3.15
C SER A 305 5.30 -15.91 4.43
N TYR A 306 4.55 -16.97 4.80
CA TYR A 306 3.86 -17.06 6.09
C TYR A 306 4.83 -16.98 7.27
N GLU A 307 5.89 -17.81 7.28
CA GLU A 307 6.88 -17.80 8.35
C GLU A 307 7.66 -16.48 8.42
N THR A 308 7.94 -15.86 7.27
CA THR A 308 8.57 -14.53 7.21
C THR A 308 7.67 -13.48 7.86
N ALA A 309 6.38 -13.43 7.51
CA ALA A 309 5.43 -12.51 8.15
C ALA A 309 5.30 -12.76 9.66
N LYS A 310 5.28 -14.03 10.07
CA LYS A 310 5.26 -14.45 11.48
C LYS A 310 6.48 -13.98 12.26
N ALA A 311 7.68 -14.11 11.69
CA ALA A 311 8.90 -13.62 12.32
C ALA A 311 8.85 -12.09 12.53
N ILE A 312 8.38 -11.34 11.53
CA ILE A 312 8.28 -9.88 11.60
C ILE A 312 7.26 -9.45 12.66
N TYR A 313 6.08 -10.05 12.70
CA TYR A 313 5.09 -9.75 13.74
C TYR A 313 5.56 -10.16 15.13
N ARG A 314 6.33 -11.25 15.26
CA ARG A 314 6.98 -11.65 16.52
C ARG A 314 7.95 -10.58 17.00
N ASP A 315 8.80 -10.06 16.13
CA ASP A 315 9.76 -9.03 16.52
C ASP A 315 9.05 -7.74 16.95
N ALA A 316 8.00 -7.34 16.23
CA ALA A 316 7.16 -6.20 16.62
C ALA A 316 6.50 -6.43 18.00
N ILE A 317 5.89 -7.60 18.23
CA ILE A 317 5.28 -7.94 19.52
C ILE A 317 6.31 -7.96 20.65
N ARG A 318 7.51 -8.49 20.41
CA ARG A 318 8.60 -8.46 21.41
C ARG A 318 8.98 -7.04 21.77
N LYS A 319 9.05 -6.13 20.80
CA LYS A 319 9.29 -4.70 21.05
C LYS A 319 8.20 -4.10 21.94
N MET A 320 6.92 -4.34 21.61
CA MET A 320 5.79 -3.88 22.43
C MET A 320 5.89 -4.34 23.88
N MET A 321 6.28 -5.60 24.11
CA MET A 321 6.39 -6.20 25.44
C MET A 321 7.72 -5.91 26.17
N SER A 322 8.65 -5.19 25.53
CA SER A 322 9.97 -4.85 26.10
C SER A 322 10.10 -3.38 26.50
N GLU A 323 9.21 -2.53 26.00
CA GLU A 323 9.25 -1.10 26.28
C GLU A 323 8.73 -0.82 27.70
N VAL A 324 9.67 -0.48 28.59
CA VAL A 324 9.35 -0.02 29.93
C VAL A 324 8.61 1.32 29.81
N ARG A 325 7.31 1.33 30.11
CA ARG A 325 6.53 2.55 30.24
C ARG A 325 7.02 3.28 31.49
N ILE A 326 7.69 4.42 31.30
CA ILE A 326 8.10 5.34 32.38
C ILE A 326 6.89 6.12 32.87
#